data_AF-A0A6B0WF33-F1
#
_entry.id   AF-A0A6B0WF33-F1
#
_cell.length_a   1.000
_cell.length_b   1.000
_cell.length_c   1.000
_cell.angle_alpha   90.00
_cell.angle_beta   90.00
_cell.angle_gamma   90.00
#
_symmetry.space_group_name_H-M   'P 1'
#
loop_
_entity.id
_entity.type
_entity.pdbx_description
1 polymer ?
#
loop_
_entity_poly.entity_id
_entity_poly.type
_entity_poly.pdbx_seq_one_letter_code
_entity_poly.pdbx_strand_id
1 'polypeptide(L)'
;MERRTFATVAAATAATAFVLLAAFPAAAQDTLRTPWGDPDLQGIWTGSTLTPLERPERFAGQELLTDEQAAELELRADATRFVEREVR
;
A
#
# COMPACT_ATOMS: atom_id res chain seq x y z
N MET A 1 -13.64 -38.78 35.31
CA MET A 1 -12.44 -38.68 34.44
C MET A 1 -12.75 -38.06 33.06
N GLU A 2 -14.02 -37.98 32.65
CA GLU A 2 -14.40 -37.66 31.26
C GLU A 2 -14.35 -36.18 30.88
N ARG A 3 -14.60 -35.24 31.81
CA ARG A 3 -14.60 -33.80 31.49
C ARG A 3 -13.23 -33.26 31.05
N ARG A 4 -12.14 -33.84 31.56
CA ARG A 4 -10.77 -33.41 31.21
C ARG A 4 -10.36 -33.92 29.83
N THR A 5 -10.76 -35.13 29.46
CA THR A 5 -10.50 -35.70 28.13
C THR A 5 -11.35 -35.01 27.05
N PHE A 6 -12.60 -34.64 27.34
CA PHE A 6 -13.41 -33.85 26.41
C PHE A 6 -12.84 -32.45 26.17
N ALA A 7 -12.32 -31.78 27.22
CA ALA A 7 -11.71 -30.46 27.08
C ALA A 7 -10.41 -30.48 26.25
N THR A 8 -9.58 -31.53 26.38
CA THR A 8 -8.34 -31.64 25.59
C THR A 8 -8.60 -31.97 24.13
N VAL A 9 -9.60 -32.82 23.83
CA VAL A 9 -10.02 -33.10 22.46
C VAL A 9 -10.60 -31.84 21.82
N ALA A 10 -11.50 -31.13 22.51
CA ALA A 10 -12.08 -29.89 22.01
C ALA A 10 -11.02 -28.81 21.71
N ALA A 11 -10.05 -28.64 22.61
CA ALA A 11 -8.92 -27.73 22.42
C ALA A 11 -8.03 -28.14 21.23
N ALA A 12 -7.78 -29.44 21.04
CA ALA A 12 -7.01 -29.95 19.90
C ALA A 12 -7.72 -29.73 18.55
N THR A 13 -9.04 -29.95 18.49
CA THR A 13 -9.84 -29.62 17.29
C THR A 13 -9.88 -28.12 17.02
N ALA A 14 -10.03 -27.28 18.05
CA ALA A 14 -10.02 -25.83 17.90
C ALA A 14 -8.66 -25.31 17.41
N ALA A 15 -7.56 -25.85 17.93
CA ALA A 15 -6.21 -25.52 17.47
C ALA A 15 -5.99 -25.94 16.01
N THR A 16 -6.46 -27.13 15.62
CA THR A 16 -6.36 -27.62 14.24
C THR A 16 -7.18 -26.76 13.28
N ALA A 17 -8.41 -26.41 13.66
CA ALA A 17 -9.27 -25.52 12.89
C ALA A 17 -8.66 -24.12 12.73
N PHE A 18 -8.04 -23.59 13.78
CA PHE A 18 -7.34 -22.30 13.72
C PHE A 18 -6.14 -22.32 12.77
N VAL A 19 -5.32 -23.38 12.82
CA VAL A 19 -4.19 -23.55 11.89
C VAL A 19 -4.67 -23.62 10.44
N LEU A 20 -5.74 -24.37 10.17
CA LEU A 20 -6.31 -24.46 8.83
C LEU A 20 -6.84 -23.09 8.35
N LEU A 21 -7.61 -22.38 9.18
CA LEU A 21 -8.15 -21.06 8.85
C LEU A 21 -7.05 -20.00 8.61
N ALA A 22 -5.92 -20.10 9.29
CA ALA A 22 -4.79 -19.20 9.10
C ALA A 22 -3.94 -19.52 7.85
N ALA A 23 -3.91 -20.78 7.40
CA ALA A 23 -3.08 -21.21 6.27
C ALA A 23 -3.64 -20.80 4.90
N PHE A 24 -4.97 -20.75 4.73
CA PHE A 24 -5.62 -20.37 3.47
C PHE A 24 -5.25 -18.98 2.94
N PRO A 25 -5.29 -17.89 3.73
CA PRO A 25 -4.94 -16.57 3.23
C PRO A 25 -3.44 -16.45 2.90
N ALA A 26 -2.57 -17.18 3.58
CA ALA A 26 -1.12 -17.15 3.31
C ALA A 26 -0.77 -17.83 1.97
N ALA A 27 -1.45 -18.93 1.63
CA ALA A 27 -1.26 -19.62 0.36
C ALA A 27 -1.87 -18.86 -0.84
N ALA A 28 -2.82 -17.95 -0.60
CA ALA A 28 -3.48 -17.16 -1.64
C ALA A 28 -2.71 -15.89 -2.05
N GLN A 29 -1.52 -15.65 -1.48
CA GLN A 29 -0.68 -14.51 -1.81
C GLN A 29 0.14 -14.77 -3.09
N ASP A 30 -0.53 -14.92 -4.22
CA ASP A 30 0.14 -14.95 -5.52
C ASP A 30 0.70 -13.57 -5.84
N THR A 31 2.03 -13.46 -5.85
CA THR A 31 2.72 -12.26 -6.33
C THR A 31 2.92 -12.40 -7.83
N LEU A 32 2.52 -11.41 -8.62
CA LEU A 32 2.85 -11.38 -10.05
C LEU A 32 4.38 -11.40 -10.22
N ARG A 33 4.90 -12.31 -11.03
CA ARG A 33 6.34 -12.49 -11.27
C ARG A 33 6.64 -12.42 -12.76
N THR A 34 7.77 -11.82 -13.07
CA THR A 34 8.37 -11.85 -14.41
C THR A 34 8.91 -13.25 -14.75
N PRO A 35 9.14 -13.59 -16.04
CA PRO A 35 9.73 -14.89 -16.43
C PRO A 35 11.11 -15.19 -15.85
N TRP A 36 11.83 -14.17 -15.39
CA TRP A 36 13.14 -14.27 -14.73
C TRP A 36 13.05 -14.27 -13.19
N GLY A 37 11.84 -14.25 -12.62
CA GLY A 37 11.58 -14.49 -11.19
C GLY A 37 11.41 -13.25 -10.31
N ASP A 38 11.62 -12.05 -10.86
CA ASP A 38 11.44 -10.80 -10.12
C ASP A 38 9.97 -10.42 -9.95
N PRO A 39 9.59 -9.66 -8.90
CA PRO A 39 8.25 -9.07 -8.80
C PRO A 39 7.90 -8.29 -10.07
N ASP A 40 6.73 -8.57 -10.63
CA ASP A 40 6.22 -7.85 -11.78
C ASP A 40 5.55 -6.55 -11.31
N LEU A 41 6.18 -5.43 -11.67
CA LEU A 41 5.74 -4.08 -11.34
C LEU A 41 5.06 -3.39 -12.54
N GLN A 42 4.61 -4.16 -13.54
CA GLN A 42 3.82 -3.62 -14.64
C GLN A 42 2.41 -3.20 -14.15
N GLY A 43 1.85 -2.15 -14.75
CA GLY A 43 0.55 -1.61 -14.38
C GLY A 43 0.39 -0.15 -14.73
N ILE A 44 -0.74 0.44 -14.34
CA ILE A 44 -1.00 1.87 -14.46
C ILE A 44 -0.47 2.54 -13.20
N TRP A 45 0.57 3.36 -13.37
CA TRP A 45 1.14 4.16 -12.30
C TRP A 45 0.50 5.55 -12.32
N THR A 46 -0.07 5.97 -11.18
CA THR A 46 -0.51 7.35 -11.02
C THR A 46 0.72 8.24 -10.82
N GLY A 47 1.02 9.11 -11.78
CA GLY A 47 2.16 10.04 -11.71
C GLY A 47 1.97 11.21 -10.74
N SER A 48 1.25 11.01 -9.64
CA SER A 48 0.88 12.05 -8.67
C SER A 48 2.10 12.43 -7.82
N THR A 49 2.94 13.31 -8.34
CA THR A 49 4.03 13.96 -7.60
C THR A 49 3.59 15.33 -7.11
N LEU A 50 4.07 15.72 -5.93
CA LEU A 50 3.91 17.07 -5.39
C LEU A 50 4.78 18.07 -6.15
N THR A 51 5.99 17.65 -6.51
CA THR A 51 6.98 18.49 -7.18
C THR A 51 6.91 18.26 -8.69
N PRO A 52 6.67 19.31 -9.51
CA PRO A 52 6.67 19.18 -10.96
C PRO A 52 8.05 18.80 -11.48
N LEU A 53 8.10 18.12 -12.62
CA LEU A 53 9.35 17.69 -13.24
C LEU A 53 10.22 18.88 -13.66
N GLU A 54 9.57 19.94 -14.15
CA GLU A 54 10.23 21.17 -14.57
C GLU A 54 9.96 22.29 -13.56
N ARG A 55 10.95 23.17 -13.38
CA ARG A 55 10.79 24.33 -12.50
C ARG A 55 9.80 25.32 -13.15
N PRO A 56 8.75 25.74 -12.44
CA PRO A 56 7.83 26.74 -12.96
C PRO A 56 8.53 28.06 -13.32
N GLU A 57 8.15 28.67 -14.44
CA GLU A 57 8.76 29.91 -14.95
C GLU A 57 8.74 31.06 -13.94
N ARG A 58 7.70 31.14 -13.10
CA ARG A 58 7.60 32.13 -12.02
C ARG A 58 8.75 32.06 -11.00
N PHE A 59 9.46 30.94 -10.93
CA PHE A 59 10.61 30.71 -10.06
C PHE A 59 11.93 30.65 -10.85
N ALA A 60 11.94 31.08 -12.11
CA ALA A 60 13.16 31.16 -12.91
C ALA A 60 14.19 32.10 -12.23
N GLY A 61 15.43 31.65 -12.11
CA GLY A 61 16.50 32.40 -11.44
C GLY A 61 16.40 32.51 -9.91
N GLN A 62 15.30 32.06 -9.29
CA GLN A 62 15.17 32.01 -7.84
C GLN A 62 15.81 30.72 -7.30
N GLU A 63 16.96 30.82 -6.64
CA GLU A 63 17.67 29.63 -6.15
C GLU A 63 16.93 28.91 -5.02
N LEU A 64 16.34 29.67 -4.09
CA LEU A 64 15.70 29.16 -2.89
C LEU A 64 14.29 29.74 -2.72
N LEU A 65 13.36 28.91 -2.29
CA LEU A 65 12.05 29.33 -1.81
C LEU A 65 12.13 29.66 -0.31
N THR A 66 11.28 30.56 0.17
CA THR A 66 11.06 30.70 1.61
C THR A 66 10.20 29.55 2.12
N ASP A 67 10.20 29.30 3.42
CA ASP A 67 9.41 28.23 4.04
C ASP A 67 7.91 28.42 3.76
N GLU A 68 7.42 29.65 3.77
CA GLU A 68 6.02 29.98 3.47
C GLU A 68 5.68 29.69 2.00
N GLN A 69 6.59 29.99 1.08
CA GLN A 69 6.40 29.71 -0.35
C GLN A 69 6.37 28.21 -0.62
N ALA A 70 7.25 27.45 0.03
CA ALA A 70 7.26 26.00 -0.08
C ALA A 70 5.96 25.40 0.47
N ALA A 71 5.51 25.83 1.65
CA ALA A 71 4.26 25.38 2.25
C ALA A 71 3.03 25.67 1.36
N GLU A 72 2.99 26.83 0.71
CA GLU A 72 1.91 27.16 -0.23
C GLU A 72 1.91 26.25 -1.47
N LEU A 73 3.09 25.87 -1.99
CA LEU A 73 3.18 24.93 -3.11
C LEU A 73 2.71 23.54 -2.71
N GLU A 74 3.05 23.08 -1.51
CA GLU A 74 2.60 21.79 -0.98
C GLU A 74 1.08 21.75 -0.86
N LEU A 75 0.48 22.80 -0.27
CA LEU A 75 -0.97 22.95 -0.17
C LEU A 75 -1.68 22.92 -1.53
N ARG A 76 -1.15 23.64 -2.53
CA ARG A 76 -1.72 23.66 -3.88
C ARG A 76 -1.58 22.30 -4.57
N ALA A 77 -0.44 21.65 -4.43
CA ALA A 77 -0.19 20.35 -5.03
C ALA A 77 -1.11 19.28 -4.44
N ASP A 78 -1.34 19.30 -3.12
CA ASP A 78 -2.28 18.40 -2.46
C ASP A 78 -3.72 18.58 -2.95
N ALA A 79 -4.17 19.84 -3.13
CA ALA A 79 -5.49 20.15 -3.67
C ALA A 79 -5.71 19.64 -5.11
N THR A 80 -4.63 19.56 -5.90
CA THR A 80 -4.66 19.05 -7.28
C THR A 80 -4.20 17.59 -7.40
N ARG A 81 -3.89 16.95 -6.27
CA ARG A 81 -3.49 15.55 -6.26
C ARG A 81 -4.59 14.77 -6.97
N PHE A 82 -4.21 14.00 -7.99
CA PHE A 82 -5.11 13.00 -8.55
C PHE A 82 -5.35 11.96 -7.46
N VAL A 83 -6.32 12.24 -6.58
CA VAL A 83 -7.02 11.26 -5.77
C VAL A 83 -7.76 10.43 -6.78
N GLU A 84 -7.50 9.13 -6.78
CA GLU A 84 -8.19 8.13 -7.57
C GLU A 84 -9.68 8.46 -7.62
N ARG A 85 -10.14 9.10 -8.71
CA ARG A 85 -11.56 9.29 -8.94
C ARG A 85 -12.05 7.88 -9.19
N GLU A 86 -12.74 7.32 -8.20
CA GLU A 86 -13.35 6.00 -8.28
C GLU A 86 -13.91 5.81 -9.70
N VAL A 87 -13.41 4.79 -10.38
CA VAL A 87 -13.99 4.34 -11.63
C VAL A 87 -15.36 3.79 -11.26
N ARG A 88 -16.38 4.64 -11.32
CA ARG A 88 -17.78 4.22 -11.30
C ARG A 88 -18.09 3.43 -12.56
#